data_AF-A0AAV9ZXA5-F1
#
_entry.id   AF-A0AAV9ZXA5-F1
#
_cell.length_a   1.000
_cell.length_b   1.000
_cell.length_c   1.000
_cell.angle_alpha   90.00
_cell.angle_beta   90.00
_cell.angle_gamma   90.00
#
_symmetry.space_group_name_H-M   'P 1'
#
loop_
_entity.id
_entity.type
_entity.pdbx_description
1 polymer ?
#
loop_
_entity_poly.entity_id
_entity_poly.type
_entity_poly.pdbx_seq_one_letter_code
_entity_poly.pdbx_strand_id
1 'polypeptide(L)'
;MIFHSPNLLAALTVVSCTPFVVLESRQEAPPGFTNLGPAPESEPVTLKFALTPNNLAGLEVKLQTISTPGNDDFRKWLSKDEVKSYVQPSEDTANAFNNFASTNGLEPTLVSTDGDWVALTLTVGQANQLFQAD
;
A
#
# COMPACT_ATOMS: atom_id res chain seq x y z
N MET A 1 -48.70 -28.07 -20.22
CA MET A 1 -47.59 -27.93 -19.24
C MET A 1 -46.48 -27.18 -19.94
N ILE A 2 -46.24 -25.92 -19.59
CA ILE A 2 -45.16 -25.11 -20.18
C ILE A 2 -44.36 -24.53 -19.01
N PHE A 3 -43.18 -25.08 -18.78
CA PHE A 3 -42.20 -24.54 -17.83
C PHE A 3 -41.52 -23.33 -18.48
N HIS A 4 -41.60 -22.17 -17.83
CA HIS A 4 -40.77 -21.01 -18.17
C HIS A 4 -39.67 -20.91 -17.13
N SER A 5 -38.42 -21.20 -17.53
CA SER A 5 -37.22 -20.92 -16.74
C SER A 5 -36.80 -19.46 -16.95
N PRO A 6 -36.48 -18.69 -15.89
CA PRO A 6 -35.86 -17.39 -16.06
C PRO A 6 -34.33 -17.55 -16.16
N ASN A 7 -33.74 -17.04 -17.25
CA ASN A 7 -32.30 -16.87 -17.38
C ASN A 7 -31.82 -15.80 -16.39
N LEU A 8 -30.96 -16.19 -15.45
CA LEU A 8 -30.26 -15.27 -14.56
C LEU A 8 -29.04 -14.70 -15.31
N LEU A 9 -29.09 -13.42 -15.71
CA LEU A 9 -27.91 -12.70 -16.16
C LEU A 9 -27.04 -12.40 -14.93
N ALA A 10 -25.89 -13.06 -14.82
CA ALA A 10 -24.86 -12.65 -13.88
C ALA A 10 -24.16 -11.39 -14.43
N ALA A 11 -24.33 -10.25 -13.76
CA ALA A 11 -23.54 -9.07 -14.03
C ALA A 11 -22.13 -9.27 -13.41
N LEU A 12 -21.10 -9.46 -14.23
CA LEU A 12 -19.73 -9.32 -13.78
C LEU A 12 -19.47 -7.85 -13.50
N THR A 13 -19.36 -7.49 -12.22
CA THR A 13 -18.80 -6.20 -11.83
C THR A 13 -17.32 -6.19 -12.21
N VAL A 14 -16.96 -5.41 -13.22
CA VAL A 14 -15.57 -5.16 -13.56
C VAL A 14 -14.99 -4.30 -12.45
N VAL A 15 -14.10 -4.86 -11.65
CA VAL A 15 -13.30 -4.08 -10.69
C VAL A 15 -12.42 -3.16 -11.52
N SER A 16 -12.74 -1.88 -11.56
CA SER A 16 -11.91 -0.88 -12.21
C SER A 16 -10.62 -0.75 -11.41
N CYS A 17 -9.54 -1.37 -11.89
CA CYS A 17 -8.20 -1.14 -11.36
C CYS A 17 -7.82 0.30 -11.70
N THR A 18 -7.76 1.18 -10.71
CA THR A 18 -7.17 2.51 -10.92
C THR A 18 -5.71 2.33 -11.28
N PRO A 19 -5.22 2.94 -12.38
CA PRO A 19 -3.82 2.84 -12.73
C PRO A 19 -2.96 3.42 -11.60
N PHE A 20 -1.76 2.87 -11.41
CA PHE A 20 -0.79 3.48 -10.51
C PHE A 20 -0.50 4.92 -10.94
N VAL A 21 -0.36 5.81 -9.97
CA VAL A 21 -0.05 7.22 -10.19
C VAL A 21 1.32 7.51 -9.59
N VAL A 22 2.20 8.11 -10.38
CA VAL A 22 3.50 8.58 -9.90
C VAL A 22 3.28 9.74 -8.93
N LEU A 23 3.69 9.55 -7.67
CA LEU A 23 3.62 10.59 -6.64
C LEU A 23 4.72 11.64 -6.82
N GLU A 24 5.95 11.18 -7.00
CA GLU A 24 7.13 12.03 -7.19
C GLU A 24 8.12 11.33 -8.11
N SER A 25 8.83 12.10 -8.95
CA SER A 25 9.96 11.61 -9.73
C SER A 25 11.04 12.69 -9.79
N ARG A 26 12.30 12.27 -9.97
CA ARG A 26 13.43 13.17 -10.13
C ARG A 26 14.00 13.02 -11.55
N GLN A 27 14.11 14.13 -12.27
CA GLN A 27 14.60 14.11 -13.66
C GLN A 27 16.12 13.93 -13.77
N GLU A 28 16.88 14.37 -12.77
CA GLU A 28 18.34 14.36 -12.79
C GLU A 28 18.93 13.61 -11.59
N ALA A 29 20.09 12.98 -11.80
CA ALA A 29 20.84 12.36 -10.71
C ALA A 29 21.30 13.43 -9.70
N PRO A 30 21.28 13.14 -8.38
CA PRO A 30 21.85 14.04 -7.38
C PRO A 30 23.35 14.29 -7.61
N PRO A 31 23.90 15.44 -7.14
CA PRO A 31 25.33 15.70 -7.22
C PRO A 31 26.17 14.55 -6.64
N GLY A 32 27.20 14.13 -7.37
CA GLY A 32 28.07 13.01 -6.98
C GLY A 32 27.60 11.64 -7.46
N PHE A 33 26.44 11.54 -8.12
CA PHE A 33 25.95 10.30 -8.74
C PHE A 33 26.07 10.37 -10.26
N THR A 34 26.37 9.23 -10.87
CA THR A 34 26.42 9.06 -12.32
C THR A 34 25.59 7.84 -12.73
N ASN A 35 24.91 7.92 -13.87
CA ASN A 35 24.12 6.81 -14.40
C ASN A 35 25.06 5.79 -15.06
N LEU A 36 25.01 4.53 -14.58
CA LEU A 36 25.80 3.41 -15.11
C LEU A 36 25.03 2.52 -16.10
N GLY A 37 23.76 2.84 -16.35
CA GLY A 37 22.83 2.05 -17.16
C GLY A 37 21.76 1.33 -16.32
N PRO A 38 20.85 0.59 -16.98
CA PRO A 38 19.80 -0.16 -16.31
C PRO A 38 20.36 -1.32 -15.49
N ALA A 39 19.70 -1.63 -14.37
CA ALA A 39 20.02 -2.83 -13.59
C ALA A 39 19.64 -4.10 -14.38
N PRO A 40 20.39 -5.22 -14.24
CA PRO A 40 20.05 -6.49 -14.86
C PRO A 40 18.65 -6.97 -14.45
N GLU A 41 17.83 -7.41 -15.41
CA GLU A 41 16.44 -7.85 -15.17
C GLU A 41 16.32 -8.99 -14.15
N SER A 42 17.35 -9.82 -14.01
CA SER A 42 17.41 -10.95 -13.08
C SER A 42 17.87 -10.56 -11.67
N GLU A 43 18.32 -9.33 -11.46
CA GLU A 43 18.82 -8.88 -10.16
C GLU A 43 17.67 -8.79 -9.16
N PRO A 44 17.79 -9.38 -7.95
CA PRO A 44 16.76 -9.28 -6.94
C PRO A 44 16.72 -7.88 -6.32
N VAL A 45 15.52 -7.34 -6.16
CA VAL A 45 15.25 -6.09 -5.45
C VAL A 45 14.18 -6.32 -4.40
N THR A 46 14.35 -5.71 -3.23
CA THR A 46 13.35 -5.73 -2.16
C THR A 46 12.64 -4.38 -2.11
N LEU A 47 11.36 -4.38 -2.43
CA LEU A 47 10.49 -3.20 -2.35
C LEU A 47 9.70 -3.22 -1.06
N LYS A 48 9.50 -2.04 -0.45
CA LYS A 48 8.66 -1.86 0.74
C LYS A 48 7.41 -1.09 0.37
N PHE A 49 6.27 -1.56 0.82
CA PHE A 49 4.96 -0.99 0.56
C PHE A 49 4.36 -0.53 1.88
N ALA A 50 3.99 0.75 1.93
CA ALA A 50 3.15 1.29 2.99
C ALA A 50 1.69 1.02 2.61
N LEU A 51 1.02 0.18 3.38
CA LEU A 51 -0.40 -0.11 3.22
C LEU A 51 -1.23 1.06 3.71
N THR A 52 -2.39 1.29 3.10
CA THR A 52 -3.29 2.38 3.49
C THR A 52 -3.75 2.21 4.94
N PRO A 53 -3.47 3.17 5.82
CA PRO A 53 -3.97 3.18 7.19
C PRO A 53 -5.49 3.17 7.25
N ASN A 54 -6.09 2.57 8.27
CA ASN A 54 -7.55 2.58 8.43
C ASN A 54 -8.11 3.98 8.82
N ASN A 55 -7.37 4.80 9.58
CA ASN A 55 -7.86 6.09 10.09
C ASN A 55 -6.75 7.12 10.32
N LEU A 56 -5.99 7.44 9.26
CA LEU A 56 -4.94 8.46 9.34
C LEU A 56 -5.49 9.85 9.70
N ALA A 57 -6.63 10.24 9.12
CA ALA A 57 -7.24 11.54 9.41
C ALA A 57 -7.63 11.70 10.89
N GLY A 58 -8.13 10.63 11.52
CA GLY A 58 -8.42 10.62 12.95
C GLY A 58 -7.16 10.80 13.80
N LEU A 59 -6.06 10.17 13.41
CA LEU A 59 -4.77 10.36 14.08
C LEU A 59 -4.29 11.80 13.95
N GLU A 60 -4.37 12.41 12.77
CA GLU A 60 -4.00 13.81 12.55
C GLU A 60 -4.80 14.76 13.45
N VAL A 61 -6.13 14.60 13.49
CA VAL A 61 -7.01 15.39 14.36
C VAL A 61 -6.63 15.24 15.83
N LYS A 62 -6.36 14.00 16.29
CA LYS A 62 -5.96 13.76 17.68
C LYS A 62 -4.59 14.38 17.98
N LEU A 63 -3.61 14.23 17.08
CA LEU A 63 -2.29 14.83 17.21
C LEU A 63 -2.35 16.36 17.28
N GLN A 64 -3.16 17.00 16.45
CA GLN A 64 -3.39 18.45 16.51
C GLN A 64 -3.99 18.86 17.86
N THR A 65 -5.01 18.13 18.32
CA THR A 65 -5.70 18.39 19.60
C THR A 65 -4.74 18.33 20.79
N ILE A 66 -3.98 17.23 20.92
CA ILE A 66 -3.08 17.00 22.07
C ILE A 66 -1.82 17.88 22.01
N SER A 67 -1.50 18.45 20.84
CA SER A 67 -0.35 19.34 20.66
C SER A 67 -0.71 20.82 20.79
N THR A 68 -2.00 21.17 20.88
CA THR A 68 -2.45 22.57 20.95
C THR A 68 -2.56 23.05 22.41
N PRO A 69 -1.78 24.07 22.82
CA PRO A 69 -1.92 24.67 24.15
C PRO A 69 -3.32 25.25 24.37
N GLY A 70 -3.87 25.06 25.57
CA GLY A 70 -5.22 25.51 25.91
C GLY A 70 -6.34 24.51 25.58
N ASN A 71 -6.00 23.38 24.94
CA ASN A 71 -6.91 22.23 24.86
C ASN A 71 -6.85 21.40 26.15
N ASP A 72 -7.98 20.86 26.59
CA ASP A 72 -8.07 19.99 27.77
C ASP A 72 -7.23 18.72 27.65
N ASP A 73 -6.96 18.27 26.42
CA ASP A 73 -6.14 17.10 26.11
C ASP A 73 -4.67 17.44 25.79
N PHE A 74 -4.24 18.69 26.01
CA PHE A 74 -2.85 19.09 25.77
C PHE A 74 -1.86 18.18 26.54
N ARG A 75 -0.85 17.68 25.83
CA ARG A 75 0.18 16.73 26.31
C ARG A 75 -0.32 15.36 26.75
N LYS A 76 -1.58 14.99 26.46
CA LYS A 76 -2.07 13.61 26.63
C LYS A 76 -1.68 12.77 25.41
N TRP A 77 -0.41 12.39 25.35
CA TRP A 77 0.15 11.61 24.23
C TRP A 77 -0.45 10.22 24.12
N LEU A 78 -0.56 9.74 22.89
CA LEU A 78 -1.02 8.38 22.58
C LEU A 78 0.06 7.36 22.92
N SER A 79 -0.36 6.24 23.50
CA SER A 79 0.43 5.02 23.61
C SER A 79 0.63 4.37 22.23
N LYS A 80 1.54 3.40 22.16
CA LYS A 80 1.79 2.62 20.94
C LYS A 80 0.53 1.93 20.43
N ASP A 81 -0.25 1.31 21.32
CA ASP A 81 -1.46 0.57 20.93
C ASP A 81 -2.56 1.50 20.45
N GLU A 82 -2.67 2.70 21.04
CA GLU A 82 -3.58 3.73 20.56
C GLU A 82 -3.19 4.19 19.15
N VAL A 83 -1.91 4.46 18.88
CA VAL A 83 -1.45 4.81 17.52
C VAL A 83 -1.74 3.67 16.54
N LYS A 84 -1.44 2.43 16.94
CA LYS A 84 -1.70 1.24 16.12
C LYS A 84 -3.17 1.14 15.69
N SER A 85 -4.11 1.51 16.56
CA SER A 85 -5.54 1.50 16.22
C SER A 85 -5.93 2.45 15.06
N TYR A 86 -5.13 3.49 14.80
CA TYR A 86 -5.31 4.43 13.68
C TYR A 86 -4.50 4.08 12.42
N VAL A 87 -3.37 3.38 12.58
CA VAL A 87 -2.44 3.13 11.46
C VAL A 87 -2.50 1.73 10.91
N GLN A 88 -3.04 0.78 11.68
CA GLN A 88 -3.20 -0.59 11.22
C GLN A 88 -4.13 -0.62 9.99
N PRO A 89 -3.71 -1.23 8.87
CA PRO A 89 -4.55 -1.35 7.70
C PRO A 89 -5.84 -2.12 7.98
N SER A 90 -6.89 -1.84 7.22
CA SER A 90 -8.12 -2.64 7.26
C SER A 90 -7.86 -4.06 6.76
N GLU A 91 -8.72 -5.01 7.15
CA GLU A 91 -8.66 -6.37 6.63
C GLU A 91 -8.80 -6.40 5.10
N ASP A 92 -9.66 -5.53 4.54
CA ASP A 92 -9.82 -5.39 3.09
C ASP A 92 -8.53 -4.93 2.40
N THR A 93 -7.82 -3.95 2.98
CA THR A 93 -6.53 -3.47 2.48
C THR A 93 -5.49 -4.59 2.51
N ALA A 94 -5.40 -5.33 3.61
CA ALA A 94 -4.46 -6.44 3.75
C ALA A 94 -4.77 -7.57 2.77
N ASN A 95 -6.05 -7.94 2.62
CA ASN A 95 -6.51 -8.97 1.69
C ASN A 95 -6.26 -8.56 0.23
N ALA A 96 -6.52 -7.31 -0.14
CA ALA A 96 -6.23 -6.80 -1.47
C ALA A 96 -4.75 -6.91 -1.80
N PHE A 97 -3.86 -6.55 -0.87
CA PHE A 97 -2.42 -6.67 -1.06
C PHE A 97 -1.96 -8.13 -1.15
N ASN A 98 -2.45 -9.01 -0.27
CA ASN A 98 -2.12 -10.43 -0.30
C ASN A 98 -2.60 -11.12 -1.60
N ASN A 99 -3.77 -10.72 -2.11
CA ASN A 99 -4.28 -11.21 -3.39
C ASN A 99 -3.44 -10.69 -4.56
N PHE A 100 -3.01 -9.42 -4.53
CA PHE A 100 -2.07 -8.87 -5.50
C PHE A 100 -0.74 -9.63 -5.49
N ALA A 101 -0.15 -9.87 -4.32
CA ALA A 101 1.12 -10.56 -4.18
C ALA A 101 1.01 -12.01 -4.70
N SER A 102 0.01 -12.75 -4.25
CA SER A 102 -0.19 -14.16 -4.65
C SER A 102 -0.49 -14.33 -6.14
N THR A 103 -1.28 -13.43 -6.74
CA THR A 103 -1.56 -13.45 -8.20
C THR A 103 -0.29 -13.28 -9.03
N ASN A 104 0.71 -12.59 -8.48
CA ASN A 104 2.00 -12.36 -9.13
C ASN A 104 3.10 -13.32 -8.66
N GLY A 105 2.74 -14.36 -7.89
CA GLY A 105 3.70 -15.35 -7.38
C GLY A 105 4.70 -14.78 -6.37
N LEU A 106 4.31 -13.73 -5.64
CA LEU A 106 5.14 -13.04 -4.66
C LEU A 106 4.66 -13.37 -3.24
N GLU A 107 5.63 -13.52 -2.33
CA GLU A 107 5.38 -13.82 -0.92
C GLU A 107 5.63 -12.56 -0.07
N PRO A 108 4.59 -11.91 0.46
CA PRO A 108 4.72 -10.71 1.26
C PRO A 108 5.29 -11.03 2.65
N THR A 109 6.26 -10.23 3.08
CA THR A 109 6.80 -10.30 4.44
C THR A 109 6.37 -9.06 5.22
N LEU A 110 5.73 -9.24 6.37
CA LEU A 110 5.43 -8.11 7.27
C LEU A 110 6.74 -7.58 7.88
N VAL A 111 7.00 -6.27 7.72
CA VAL A 111 8.24 -5.63 8.19
C VAL A 111 8.03 -4.57 9.26
N SER A 112 6.79 -4.26 9.63
CA SER A 112 6.47 -3.41 10.79
C SER A 112 5.70 -4.18 11.88
N THR A 113 5.81 -3.71 13.12
CA THR A 113 5.03 -4.27 14.25
C THR A 113 3.55 -3.88 14.20
N ASP A 114 3.23 -2.84 13.43
CA ASP A 114 1.91 -2.20 13.43
C ASP A 114 1.06 -2.67 12.24
N GLY A 115 1.61 -3.51 11.36
CA GLY A 115 0.87 -4.14 10.25
C GLY A 115 0.82 -3.31 8.98
N ASP A 116 1.41 -2.12 8.98
CA ASP A 116 1.32 -1.08 7.95
C ASP A 116 2.42 -1.16 6.88
N TRP A 117 3.53 -1.85 7.13
CA TRP A 117 4.61 -2.03 6.15
C TRP A 117 4.83 -3.50 5.81
N VAL A 118 4.81 -3.78 4.51
CA VAL A 118 5.08 -5.10 3.94
C VAL A 118 6.20 -5.00 2.90
N ALA A 119 7.00 -6.05 2.77
CA ALA A 119 8.07 -6.13 1.79
C ALA A 119 7.82 -7.26 0.78
N LEU A 120 8.18 -7.01 -0.47
CA LEU A 120 8.24 -8.01 -1.54
C LEU A 120 9.66 -8.05 -2.09
N THR A 121 10.20 -9.26 -2.28
CA THR A 121 11.43 -9.48 -3.01
C THR A 121 11.10 -10.13 -4.35
N LEU A 122 11.54 -9.49 -5.43
CA LEU A 122 11.25 -9.85 -6.82
C LEU A 122 12.45 -9.43 -7.69
N THR A 123 12.49 -9.87 -8.96
CA THR A 123 13.55 -9.40 -9.86
C THR A 123 13.24 -8.00 -10.41
N VAL A 124 14.26 -7.26 -10.85
CA VAL A 124 14.11 -5.95 -11.52
C VAL A 124 13.12 -6.06 -12.69
N GLY A 125 13.23 -7.08 -13.54
CA GLY A 125 12.31 -7.28 -14.67
C GLY A 125 10.85 -7.46 -14.22
N GLN A 126 10.60 -8.19 -13.13
CA GLN A 126 9.25 -8.31 -12.56
C GLN A 126 8.75 -6.98 -12.01
N ALA A 127 9.60 -6.23 -11.29
CA ALA A 127 9.23 -4.93 -10.73
C ALA A 127 8.83 -3.95 -11.84
N ASN A 128 9.61 -3.91 -12.92
CA ASN A 128 9.36 -3.03 -14.05
C ASN A 128 8.04 -3.37 -14.76
N GLN A 129 7.73 -4.66 -14.94
CA GLN A 129 6.46 -5.10 -15.50
C GLN A 129 5.26 -4.75 -14.61
N LEU A 130 5.38 -4.93 -13.29
CA LEU A 130 4.28 -4.70 -12.34
C LEU A 130 3.98 -3.21 -12.14
N PHE A 131 5.02 -2.39 -12.08
CA PHE A 131 4.93 -0.99 -11.65
C PHE A 131 5.18 0.02 -12.77
N GLN A 132 5.47 -0.43 -14.00
CA GLN A 132 5.82 0.44 -15.14
C GLN A 132 6.98 1.38 -14.77
N ALA A 133 8.06 0.79 -14.27
CA ALA A 133 9.18 1.52 -13.65
C ALA A 133 10.42 1.65 -14.57
N ASP A 134 10.26 1.37 -15.87
CA ASP A 134 11.28 1.53 -16.92
C ASP A 134 11.28 2.93 -17.56
#